data_AF-A0AAU9Y1P0-F1
#
_entry.id   AF-A0AAU9Y1P0-F1
#
_cell.length_a   1.000
_cell.length_b   1.000
_cell.length_c   1.000
_cell.angle_alpha   90.00
_cell.angle_beta   90.00
_cell.angle_gamma   90.00
#
_symmetry.space_group_name_H-M   'P 1'
#
loop_
_entity.id
_entity.type
_entity.pdbx_description
1 polymer ?
#
loop_
_entity_poly.entity_id
_entity_poly.type
_entity_poly.pdbx_seq_one_letter_code
_entity_poly.pdbx_strand_id
1 'polypeptide(L)'
;MSTANFSSGGSHTKPFGELLCSPSLVGGLQQQLSICFLAVDILLSITAFAGNSLILVALHKESCLHPPSKLLYRCLATTDLLVGLVVQPLHAAYLISVVQEQWSLCRYAYYAVFITGSVLFLVSLMTMTAISVDRLLALMLGLRYKQIVTLKRTYIIVTTFWVFTLVASLCEIFYRRIILLYSRLVTSFCLIISLASYTKIFCTLRYHQAQVGDQQQSSQTKAQNMARFREAVYNALWVELALVVCYVPIYVLGIVITHTKKYSLLLVVTWEVTVTLLYFNSTLNPFLYCWKISEVRQAVKHTIRQTFC
;
A
#
# COMPACT_ATOMS: atom_id res chain seq x y z
N MET A 1 19.47 -20.03 30.06
CA MET A 1 19.36 -19.91 28.58
C MET A 1 18.77 -21.22 28.10
N SER A 2 17.44 -21.30 28.01
CA SER A 2 16.72 -22.54 27.70
C SER A 2 15.70 -22.24 26.61
N THR A 3 16.00 -22.70 25.41
CA THR A 3 15.11 -22.67 24.25
C THR A 3 13.98 -23.67 24.48
N ALA A 4 12.81 -23.18 24.89
CA ALA A 4 11.61 -24.01 24.99
C ALA A 4 11.08 -24.34 23.58
N ASN A 5 11.49 -25.49 23.03
CA ASN A 5 10.85 -26.11 21.88
C ASN A 5 9.59 -26.84 22.36
N PHE A 6 8.42 -26.22 22.21
CA PHE A 6 7.14 -26.88 22.49
C PHE A 6 6.71 -27.74 21.29
N SER A 7 6.95 -29.05 21.37
CA SER A 7 6.30 -30.06 20.55
C SER A 7 5.03 -30.54 21.24
N SER A 8 3.87 -29.95 20.92
CA SER A 8 2.57 -30.50 21.31
C SER A 8 2.09 -31.48 20.24
N GLY A 9 2.09 -32.77 20.57
CA GLY A 9 1.35 -33.79 19.82
C GLY A 9 -0.16 -33.65 20.03
N GLY A 10 -0.94 -33.90 18.98
CA GLY A 10 -2.40 -33.83 18.99
C GLY A 10 -2.94 -33.06 17.78
N SER A 11 -3.67 -33.75 16.92
CA SER A 11 -4.16 -33.33 15.59
C SER A 11 -4.94 -32.00 15.58
N HIS A 12 -4.70 -31.21 14.52
CA HIS A 12 -5.12 -29.82 14.25
C HIS A 12 -4.13 -28.75 14.76
N THR A 13 -3.12 -28.46 13.92
CA THR A 13 -2.36 -27.21 14.05
C THR A 13 -3.33 -26.02 14.02
N LYS A 14 -3.54 -25.37 15.16
CA LYS A 14 -4.32 -24.14 15.26
C LYS A 14 -3.76 -23.09 14.27
N PRO A 15 -4.62 -22.32 13.59
CA PRO A 15 -4.16 -21.26 12.70
C PRO A 15 -3.34 -20.20 13.45
N PHE A 16 -2.38 -19.59 12.76
CA PHE A 16 -1.42 -18.63 13.34
C PHE A 16 -2.10 -17.53 14.18
N GLY A 17 -3.22 -16.97 13.73
CA GLY A 17 -4.00 -15.98 14.48
C GLY A 17 -4.57 -16.48 15.82
N GLU A 18 -4.95 -17.76 15.92
CA GLU A 18 -5.40 -18.33 17.20
C GLU A 18 -4.24 -18.53 18.19
N LEU A 19 -3.01 -18.65 17.68
CA LEU A 19 -1.83 -18.77 18.52
C LEU A 19 -1.31 -17.42 19.03
N LEU A 20 -1.47 -16.36 18.22
CA LEU A 20 -1.17 -14.98 18.63
C LEU A 20 -2.05 -14.54 19.81
N CYS A 21 -3.29 -15.00 19.86
CA CYS A 21 -4.24 -14.76 20.94
C CYS A 21 -4.31 -15.91 21.96
N SER A 22 -3.17 -16.49 22.35
CA SER A 22 -3.10 -17.59 23.33
C SER A 22 -2.09 -17.29 24.45
N PRO A 23 -2.38 -17.67 25.71
CA PRO A 23 -1.49 -17.47 26.85
C PRO A 23 -0.13 -18.17 26.71
N SER A 24 -0.05 -19.19 25.85
CA SER A 24 1.17 -19.98 25.60
C SER A 24 2.35 -19.18 25.03
N LEU A 25 2.11 -18.00 24.47
CA LEU A 25 3.15 -17.16 23.88
C LEU A 25 3.44 -15.88 24.69
N VAL A 26 2.54 -15.47 25.59
CA VAL A 26 2.64 -14.19 26.29
C VAL A 26 3.59 -14.31 27.49
N GLY A 27 4.74 -13.64 27.38
CA GLY A 27 5.65 -13.37 28.50
C GLY A 27 5.89 -11.87 28.67
N GLY A 28 6.52 -11.45 29.77
CA GLY A 28 6.72 -10.02 30.09
C GLY A 28 7.45 -9.22 28.99
N LEU A 29 8.39 -9.85 28.27
CA LEU A 29 9.07 -9.22 27.14
C LEU A 29 8.13 -8.92 25.96
N GLN A 30 7.14 -9.79 25.70
CA GLN A 30 6.14 -9.56 24.65
C GLN A 30 5.24 -8.38 25.01
N GLN A 31 4.84 -8.26 26.28
CA GLN A 31 3.98 -7.17 26.74
C GLN A 31 4.66 -5.80 26.59
N GLN A 32 5.96 -5.71 26.95
CA GLN A 32 6.72 -4.48 26.79
C GLN A 32 6.93 -4.11 25.30
N LEU A 33 7.18 -5.09 24.44
CA LEU A 33 7.26 -4.87 22.99
C LEU A 33 5.93 -4.44 22.39
N SER A 34 4.81 -5.03 22.81
CA SER A 34 3.46 -4.64 22.37
C SER A 34 3.14 -3.18 22.71
N ILE A 35 3.58 -2.67 23.86
CA ILE A 35 3.42 -1.26 24.23
C ILE A 35 4.23 -0.35 23.29
N CYS A 36 5.47 -0.73 22.96
CA CYS A 36 6.28 0.01 21.98
C CYS A 36 5.62 0.04 20.60
N PHE A 37 5.13 -1.10 20.10
CA PHE A 37 4.43 -1.17 18.82
C PHE A 37 3.14 -0.34 18.84
N LEU A 38 2.38 -0.37 19.93
CA LEU A 38 1.18 0.44 20.09
C LEU A 38 1.49 1.95 19.98
N ALA A 39 2.54 2.42 20.64
CA ALA A 39 2.93 3.82 20.58
C ALA A 39 3.32 4.25 19.16
N VAL A 40 4.09 3.41 18.45
CA VAL A 40 4.45 3.65 17.05
C VAL A 40 3.21 3.64 16.15
N ASP A 41 2.31 2.68 16.34
CA ASP A 41 1.10 2.52 15.53
C ASP A 41 0.16 3.74 15.65
N ILE A 42 0.00 4.29 16.86
CA ILE A 42 -0.77 5.52 17.08
C ILE A 42 -0.15 6.72 16.33
N LEU A 43 1.18 6.88 16.40
CA LEU A 43 1.87 7.95 15.68
C LEU A 43 1.72 7.79 14.16
N LEU A 44 1.85 6.56 13.65
CA LEU A 44 1.65 6.25 12.24
C LEU A 44 0.19 6.49 11.81
N SER A 45 -0.79 6.14 12.64
CA SER A 45 -2.21 6.37 12.40
C SER A 45 -2.53 7.85 12.23
N ILE A 46 -2.07 8.70 13.15
CA ILE A 46 -2.30 10.14 13.10
C ILE A 46 -1.66 10.74 11.84
N THR A 47 -0.42 10.35 11.54
CA THR A 47 0.30 10.87 10.37
C THR A 47 -0.28 10.39 9.04
N ALA A 48 -0.68 9.12 8.94
CA ALA A 48 -1.38 8.59 7.77
C ALA A 48 -2.71 9.29 7.54
N PHE A 49 -3.53 9.45 8.59
CA PHE A 49 -4.82 10.12 8.50
C PHE A 49 -4.67 11.59 8.08
N ALA A 50 -3.84 12.36 8.79
CA ALA A 50 -3.67 13.79 8.54
C ALA A 50 -3.03 14.04 7.16
N GLY A 51 -1.96 13.30 6.85
CA GLY A 51 -1.24 13.43 5.58
C GLY A 51 -2.11 13.11 4.38
N ASN A 52 -2.83 11.98 4.40
CA ASN A 52 -3.68 11.60 3.27
C ASN A 52 -4.95 12.44 3.16
N SER A 53 -5.49 12.94 4.27
CA SER A 53 -6.58 13.94 4.24
C SER A 53 -6.14 15.22 3.53
N LEU A 54 -4.94 15.71 3.83
CA LEU A 54 -4.36 16.88 3.17
C LEU A 54 -4.18 16.65 1.67
N ILE A 55 -3.69 15.47 1.27
CA ILE A 55 -3.57 15.09 -0.15
C ILE A 55 -4.93 15.06 -0.84
N LEU A 56 -5.97 14.49 -0.21
CA LEU A 56 -7.32 14.46 -0.76
C LEU A 56 -7.88 15.88 -0.95
N VAL A 57 -7.69 16.78 0.00
CA VAL A 57 -8.12 18.18 -0.11
C VAL A 57 -7.35 18.91 -1.22
N ALA A 58 -6.03 18.73 -1.28
CA ALA A 58 -5.20 19.33 -2.32
C ALA A 58 -5.59 18.83 -3.72
N LEU A 59 -5.78 17.52 -3.87
CA LEU A 59 -6.33 16.92 -5.08
C LEU A 59 -7.79 17.33 -5.29
N HIS A 60 -8.56 17.77 -4.30
CA HIS A 60 -9.89 18.32 -4.56
C HIS A 60 -9.78 19.58 -5.41
N LYS A 61 -8.94 20.52 -4.95
CA LYS A 61 -8.73 21.86 -5.53
C LYS A 61 -7.95 21.88 -6.85
N GLU A 62 -7.08 20.89 -7.11
CA GLU A 62 -6.19 20.90 -8.27
C GLU A 62 -6.91 20.68 -9.61
N SER A 63 -6.86 21.63 -10.55
CA SER A 63 -7.53 21.53 -11.86
C SER A 63 -6.61 21.14 -13.02
N CYS A 64 -5.28 21.20 -12.85
CA CYS A 64 -4.32 20.97 -13.94
C CYS A 64 -4.09 19.48 -14.22
N LEU A 65 -4.38 18.62 -13.25
CA LEU A 65 -4.17 17.17 -13.40
C LEU A 65 -5.26 16.53 -14.27
N HIS A 66 -4.85 15.60 -15.14
CA HIS A 66 -5.78 14.83 -15.97
C HIS A 66 -6.82 14.11 -15.08
N PRO A 67 -8.14 14.27 -15.32
CA PRO A 67 -9.16 13.81 -14.37
C PRO A 67 -9.12 12.30 -14.05
N PRO A 68 -8.88 11.40 -15.02
CA PRO A 68 -8.59 9.98 -14.76
C PRO A 68 -7.43 9.70 -13.82
N SER A 69 -6.24 10.27 -14.08
CA SER A 69 -5.06 10.06 -13.23
C SER A 69 -5.29 10.63 -11.83
N LYS A 70 -5.97 11.77 -11.75
CA LYS A 70 -6.41 12.40 -10.50
C LYS A 70 -7.30 11.48 -9.67
N LEU A 71 -8.21 10.74 -10.30
CA LEU A 71 -9.05 9.75 -9.62
C LEU A 71 -8.22 8.59 -9.04
N LEU A 72 -7.19 8.12 -9.75
CA LEU A 72 -6.30 7.07 -9.24
C LEU A 72 -5.51 7.53 -8.01
N TYR A 73 -4.94 8.75 -8.03
CA TYR A 73 -4.26 9.30 -6.86
C TYR A 73 -5.20 9.53 -5.67
N ARG A 74 -6.45 9.95 -5.92
CA ARG A 74 -7.47 10.04 -4.86
C ARG A 74 -7.80 8.67 -4.29
N CYS A 75 -7.94 7.63 -5.12
CA CYS A 75 -8.19 6.26 -4.66
C CYS A 75 -7.07 5.79 -3.73
N LEU A 76 -5.81 6.04 -4.10
CA LEU A 76 -4.65 5.68 -3.32
C LEU A 76 -4.60 6.43 -1.97
N ALA A 77 -4.80 7.75 -1.98
CA ALA A 77 -4.88 8.55 -0.75
C ALA A 77 -6.08 8.11 0.13
N THR A 78 -7.20 7.71 -0.45
CA THR A 78 -8.34 7.15 0.30
C THR A 78 -7.98 5.83 0.97
N THR A 79 -7.29 4.91 0.28
CA THR A 79 -6.87 3.65 0.91
C THR A 79 -5.92 3.90 2.08
N ASP A 80 -4.95 4.80 1.93
CA ASP A 80 -3.99 5.11 3.00
C ASP A 80 -4.63 5.86 4.18
N LEU A 81 -5.59 6.75 3.90
CA LEU A 81 -6.39 7.40 4.94
C LEU A 81 -7.17 6.37 5.75
N LEU A 82 -7.81 5.40 5.08
CA LEU A 82 -8.58 4.35 5.75
C LEU A 82 -7.68 3.39 6.53
N VAL A 83 -6.42 3.18 6.12
CA VAL A 83 -5.45 2.44 6.94
C VAL A 83 -5.25 3.18 8.27
N GLY A 84 -4.98 4.48 8.23
CA GLY A 84 -4.80 5.30 9.44
C GLY A 84 -6.07 5.42 10.30
N LEU A 85 -7.24 5.49 9.68
CA LEU A 85 -8.52 5.72 10.37
C LEU A 85 -9.19 4.44 10.90
N VAL A 86 -9.01 3.30 10.22
CA VAL A 86 -9.74 2.06 10.53
C VAL A 86 -8.78 0.94 10.91
N VAL A 87 -7.79 0.63 10.07
CA VAL A 87 -6.95 -0.56 10.26
C VAL A 87 -6.04 -0.42 11.47
N GLN A 88 -5.36 0.72 11.61
CA GLN A 88 -4.43 0.95 12.72
C GLN A 88 -5.15 1.03 14.08
N PRO A 89 -6.30 1.72 14.23
CA PRO A 89 -7.08 1.64 15.47
C PRO A 89 -7.57 0.22 15.82
N LEU A 90 -7.97 -0.58 14.83
CA LEU A 90 -8.29 -2.00 15.05
C LEU A 90 -7.06 -2.79 15.49
N HIS A 91 -5.88 -2.48 14.95
CA HIS A 91 -4.62 -3.09 15.34
C HIS A 91 -4.18 -2.71 16.76
N ALA A 92 -4.34 -1.44 17.13
CA ALA A 92 -4.18 -0.98 18.50
C ALA A 92 -5.13 -1.71 19.46
N ALA A 93 -6.41 -1.91 19.09
CA ALA A 93 -7.36 -2.68 19.88
C ALA A 93 -6.94 -4.15 20.03
N TYR A 94 -6.38 -4.75 18.96
CA TYR A 94 -5.78 -6.09 19.01
C TYR A 94 -4.62 -6.14 20.02
N LEU A 95 -3.66 -5.22 19.94
CA LEU A 95 -2.50 -5.17 20.86
C LEU A 95 -2.93 -4.95 22.31
N ILE A 96 -3.91 -4.06 22.56
CA ILE A 96 -4.46 -3.83 23.90
C ILE A 96 -5.14 -5.11 24.43
N SER A 97 -5.90 -5.80 23.58
CA SER A 97 -6.57 -7.05 23.97
C SER A 97 -5.57 -8.15 24.34
N VAL A 98 -4.40 -8.20 23.68
CA VAL A 98 -3.29 -9.10 24.06
C VAL A 98 -2.73 -8.72 25.44
N VAL A 99 -2.48 -7.43 25.68
CA VAL A 99 -1.90 -6.93 26.94
C VAL A 99 -2.85 -7.14 28.12
N GLN A 100 -4.16 -7.02 27.91
CA GLN A 100 -5.21 -7.22 28.92
C GLN A 100 -5.67 -8.68 29.04
N GLU A 101 -5.06 -9.60 28.29
CA GLU A 101 -5.41 -11.02 28.27
C GLU A 101 -6.89 -11.30 27.89
N GLN A 102 -7.49 -10.40 27.09
CA GLN A 102 -8.85 -10.52 26.59
C GLN A 102 -8.88 -11.31 25.27
N TRP A 103 -8.72 -12.63 25.36
CA TRP A 103 -8.50 -13.51 24.20
C TRP A 103 -9.63 -13.52 23.17
N SER A 104 -10.88 -13.35 23.59
CA SER A 104 -12.03 -13.26 22.68
C SER A 104 -11.98 -11.99 21.83
N LEU A 105 -11.77 -10.84 22.45
CA LEU A 105 -11.60 -9.55 21.78
C LEU A 105 -10.35 -9.54 20.90
N CYS A 106 -9.25 -10.14 21.35
CA CYS A 106 -8.04 -10.32 20.56
C CYS A 106 -8.35 -11.04 19.24
N ARG A 107 -9.11 -12.14 19.29
CA ARG A 107 -9.47 -12.91 18.09
C ARG A 107 -10.33 -12.09 17.12
N TYR A 108 -11.36 -11.40 17.61
CA TYR A 108 -12.21 -10.56 16.76
C TYR A 108 -11.42 -9.39 16.13
N ALA A 109 -10.60 -8.71 16.92
CA ALA A 109 -9.75 -7.61 16.46
C ALA A 109 -8.74 -8.11 15.41
N TYR A 110 -8.10 -9.26 15.63
CA TYR A 110 -7.19 -9.87 14.66
C TYR A 110 -7.86 -10.11 13.30
N TYR A 111 -9.04 -10.73 13.27
CA TYR A 111 -9.76 -10.96 12.02
C TYR A 111 -10.21 -9.65 11.38
N ALA A 112 -10.66 -8.67 12.17
CA ALA A 112 -11.04 -7.36 11.66
C ALA A 112 -9.85 -6.65 10.99
N VAL A 113 -8.67 -6.65 11.63
CA VAL A 113 -7.42 -6.12 11.07
C VAL A 113 -7.05 -6.85 9.79
N PHE A 114 -7.12 -8.19 9.79
CA PHE A 114 -6.72 -8.98 8.63
C PHE A 114 -7.63 -8.72 7.42
N ILE A 115 -8.95 -8.71 7.61
CA ILE A 115 -9.92 -8.47 6.53
C ILE A 115 -9.76 -7.04 6.01
N THR A 116 -9.82 -6.04 6.90
CA THR A 116 -9.75 -4.62 6.51
C THR A 116 -8.40 -4.26 5.89
N GLY A 117 -7.30 -4.74 6.48
CA GLY A 117 -5.95 -4.57 5.96
C GLY A 117 -5.76 -5.22 4.60
N SER A 118 -6.30 -6.43 4.38
CA SER A 118 -6.23 -7.13 3.10
C SER A 118 -6.97 -6.38 1.99
N VAL A 119 -8.17 -5.87 2.26
CA VAL A 119 -8.94 -5.06 1.28
C VAL A 119 -8.13 -3.83 0.86
N LEU A 120 -7.71 -3.03 1.83
CA LEU A 120 -7.04 -1.75 1.54
C LEU A 120 -5.68 -1.96 0.87
N PHE A 121 -4.94 -2.99 1.27
CA PHE A 121 -3.71 -3.37 0.58
C PHE A 121 -3.97 -3.71 -0.89
N LEU A 122 -4.89 -4.62 -1.16
CA LEU A 122 -5.08 -5.14 -2.52
C LEU A 122 -5.63 -4.05 -3.45
N VAL A 123 -6.51 -3.17 -2.94
CA VAL A 123 -6.97 -1.98 -3.68
C VAL A 123 -5.81 -1.02 -3.96
N SER A 124 -4.97 -0.72 -2.97
CA SER A 124 -3.81 0.15 -3.14
C SER A 124 -2.84 -0.40 -4.19
N LEU A 125 -2.55 -1.70 -4.14
CA LEU A 125 -1.68 -2.38 -5.10
C LEU A 125 -2.24 -2.35 -6.52
N MET A 126 -3.52 -2.71 -6.71
CA MET A 126 -4.17 -2.66 -8.03
C MET A 126 -4.24 -1.22 -8.57
N THR A 127 -4.48 -0.24 -7.71
CA THR A 127 -4.49 1.19 -8.07
C THR A 127 -3.10 1.64 -8.52
N MET A 128 -2.04 1.22 -7.83
CA MET A 128 -0.66 1.52 -8.21
C MET A 128 -0.29 0.91 -9.56
N THR A 129 -0.64 -0.36 -9.79
CA THR A 129 -0.46 -0.98 -11.12
C THR A 129 -1.23 -0.21 -12.20
N ALA A 130 -2.46 0.24 -11.91
CA ALA A 130 -3.23 1.06 -12.83
C ALA A 130 -2.56 2.42 -13.10
N ILE A 131 -1.92 3.05 -12.10
CA ILE A 131 -1.11 4.27 -12.29
C ILE A 131 0.07 3.97 -13.22
N SER A 132 0.79 2.88 -13.02
CA SER A 132 1.93 2.50 -13.87
C SER A 132 1.51 2.26 -15.33
N VAL A 133 0.36 1.63 -15.55
CA VAL A 133 -0.24 1.48 -16.89
C VAL A 133 -0.73 2.81 -17.46
N ASP A 134 -1.39 3.67 -16.66
CA ASP A 134 -1.83 5.01 -17.07
C ASP A 134 -0.64 5.86 -17.57
N ARG A 135 0.50 5.80 -16.87
CA ARG A 135 1.73 6.48 -17.28
C ARG A 135 2.30 5.93 -18.57
N LEU A 136 2.30 4.61 -18.76
CA LEU A 136 2.71 3.99 -20.02
C LEU A 136 1.80 4.42 -21.18
N LEU A 137 0.49 4.43 -20.97
CA LEU A 137 -0.49 4.85 -21.98
C LEU A 137 -0.34 6.33 -22.34
N ALA A 138 -0.08 7.20 -21.35
CA ALA A 138 0.18 8.61 -21.58
C ALA A 138 1.42 8.83 -22.48
N LEU A 139 2.47 8.04 -22.30
CA LEU A 139 3.67 8.08 -23.15
C LEU A 139 3.40 7.56 -24.57
N MET A 140 2.75 6.40 -24.68
CA MET A 140 2.57 5.70 -25.95
C MET A 140 1.53 6.37 -26.86
N LEU A 141 0.45 6.89 -26.28
CA LEU A 141 -0.69 7.40 -27.05
C LEU A 141 -0.63 8.92 -27.27
N GLY A 142 0.21 9.65 -26.53
CA GLY A 142 0.41 11.09 -26.69
C GLY A 142 -0.91 11.87 -26.74
N LEU A 143 -1.23 12.45 -27.90
CA LEU A 143 -2.47 13.22 -28.10
C LEU A 143 -3.76 12.38 -28.02
N ARG A 144 -3.70 11.08 -28.36
CA ARG A 144 -4.85 10.16 -28.31
C ARG A 144 -5.14 9.68 -26.88
N TYR A 145 -4.23 9.88 -25.93
CA TYR A 145 -4.40 9.47 -24.54
C TYR A 145 -5.70 9.99 -23.93
N LYS A 146 -6.01 11.29 -24.12
CA LYS A 146 -7.24 11.92 -23.59
C LYS A 146 -8.54 11.34 -24.16
N GLN A 147 -8.49 10.76 -25.36
CA GLN A 147 -9.65 10.14 -26.00
C GLN A 147 -9.87 8.70 -25.50
N ILE A 148 -8.78 8.00 -25.17
CA ILE A 148 -8.81 6.58 -24.79
C ILE A 148 -9.08 6.42 -23.29
N VAL A 149 -8.35 7.17 -22.46
CA VAL A 149 -8.46 7.11 -21.00
C VAL A 149 -9.47 8.16 -20.55
N THR A 150 -10.69 7.73 -20.27
CA THR A 150 -11.80 8.60 -19.87
C THR A 150 -12.18 8.38 -18.41
N LEU A 151 -12.71 9.42 -17.76
CA LEU A 151 -13.07 9.38 -16.33
C LEU A 151 -14.06 8.26 -16.01
N LYS A 152 -15.07 8.06 -16.87
CA LYS A 152 -16.08 7.00 -16.72
C LYS A 152 -15.45 5.60 -16.69
N ARG A 153 -14.49 5.32 -17.59
CA ARG A 153 -13.80 4.03 -17.66
C ARG A 153 -12.94 3.81 -16.41
N THR A 154 -12.20 4.82 -15.98
CA THR A 154 -11.37 4.73 -14.77
C THR A 154 -12.20 4.53 -13.51
N TYR A 155 -13.37 5.17 -13.42
CA TYR A 155 -14.29 4.98 -12.30
C TYR A 155 -14.81 3.53 -12.21
N ILE A 156 -15.16 2.93 -13.35
CA ILE A 156 -15.55 1.51 -13.41
C ILE A 156 -14.39 0.63 -12.92
N ILE A 157 -13.16 0.86 -13.42
CA ILE A 157 -11.97 0.09 -13.01
C ILE A 157 -11.75 0.17 -11.50
N VAL A 158 -11.73 1.39 -10.93
CA VAL A 158 -11.56 1.58 -9.48
C VAL A 158 -12.66 0.88 -8.70
N THR A 159 -13.91 1.03 -9.10
CA THR A 159 -15.05 0.37 -8.44
C THR A 159 -14.91 -1.15 -8.47
N THR A 160 -14.45 -1.72 -9.59
CA THR A 160 -14.20 -3.16 -9.67
C THR A 160 -13.09 -3.61 -8.73
N PHE A 161 -12.04 -2.82 -8.52
CA PHE A 161 -11.00 -3.14 -7.53
C PHE A 161 -11.60 -3.21 -6.12
N TRP A 162 -12.39 -2.23 -5.71
CA TRP A 162 -13.04 -2.21 -4.39
C TRP A 162 -13.97 -3.40 -4.18
N VAL A 163 -14.88 -3.65 -5.13
CA VAL A 163 -15.86 -4.74 -5.01
C VAL A 163 -15.15 -6.09 -4.99
N PHE A 164 -14.21 -6.31 -5.92
CA PHE A 164 -13.52 -7.59 -6.02
C PHE A 164 -12.73 -7.90 -4.75
N THR A 165 -11.96 -6.95 -4.26
CA THR A 165 -11.11 -7.13 -3.07
C THR A 165 -11.95 -7.31 -1.80
N LEU A 166 -13.04 -6.56 -1.65
CA LEU A 166 -13.98 -6.72 -0.54
C LEU A 166 -14.59 -8.13 -0.52
N VAL A 167 -15.08 -8.61 -1.66
CA VAL A 167 -15.65 -9.96 -1.77
C VAL A 167 -14.59 -11.01 -1.44
N ALA A 168 -13.38 -10.90 -1.99
CA ALA A 168 -12.29 -11.83 -1.72
C ALA A 168 -11.93 -11.88 -0.22
N SER A 169 -11.83 -10.72 0.44
CA SER A 169 -11.51 -10.65 1.87
C SER A 169 -12.62 -11.18 2.77
N LEU A 170 -13.90 -10.98 2.42
CA LEU A 170 -15.03 -11.56 3.17
C LEU A 170 -15.07 -13.10 3.03
N CYS A 171 -14.76 -13.63 1.85
CA CYS A 171 -14.69 -15.07 1.60
C CYS A 171 -13.55 -15.77 2.34
N GLU A 172 -12.59 -15.03 2.89
CA GLU A 172 -11.42 -15.59 3.55
C GLU A 172 -11.77 -16.41 4.79
N ILE A 173 -12.83 -16.03 5.51
CA ILE A 173 -13.31 -16.72 6.71
C ILE A 173 -13.58 -18.20 6.41
N PHE A 174 -14.16 -18.48 5.23
CA PHE A 174 -14.52 -19.83 4.80
C PHE A 174 -13.44 -20.50 3.94
N TYR A 175 -12.73 -19.73 3.12
CA TYR A 175 -11.83 -20.25 2.08
C TYR A 175 -10.40 -19.74 2.17
N ARG A 176 -9.86 -19.57 3.38
CA ARG A 176 -8.54 -18.97 3.65
C ARG A 176 -7.42 -19.43 2.72
N ARG A 177 -7.27 -20.74 2.46
CA ARG A 177 -6.18 -21.25 1.60
C ARG A 177 -6.30 -20.76 0.16
N ILE A 178 -7.52 -20.74 -0.39
CA ILE A 178 -7.79 -20.32 -1.76
C ILE A 178 -7.57 -18.81 -1.87
N ILE A 179 -8.08 -18.04 -0.90
CA ILE A 179 -7.91 -16.58 -0.89
C ILE A 179 -6.44 -16.18 -0.71
N LEU A 180 -5.67 -16.87 0.14
CA LEU A 180 -4.23 -16.61 0.25
C LEU A 180 -3.49 -16.89 -1.06
N LEU A 181 -3.82 -17.97 -1.78
CA LEU A 181 -3.24 -18.24 -3.09
C LEU A 181 -3.65 -17.15 -4.10
N TYR A 182 -4.91 -16.77 -4.12
CA TYR A 182 -5.44 -15.70 -4.95
C TYR A 182 -4.67 -14.39 -4.71
N SER A 183 -4.57 -13.92 -3.46
CA SER A 183 -3.86 -12.69 -3.11
C SER A 183 -2.38 -12.72 -3.51
N ARG A 184 -1.73 -13.89 -3.39
CA ARG A 184 -0.34 -14.08 -3.86
C ARG A 184 -0.24 -13.92 -5.38
N LEU A 185 -1.12 -14.58 -6.13
CA LEU A 185 -1.14 -14.51 -7.59
C LEU A 185 -1.37 -13.08 -8.07
N VAL A 186 -2.39 -12.41 -7.53
CA VAL A 186 -2.67 -10.99 -7.83
C VAL A 186 -1.46 -10.13 -7.56
N THR A 187 -0.82 -10.32 -6.40
CA THR A 187 0.35 -9.52 -6.03
C THR A 187 1.47 -9.70 -7.04
N SER A 188 1.79 -10.94 -7.42
CA SER A 188 2.78 -11.22 -8.45
C SER A 188 2.42 -10.61 -9.81
N PHE A 189 1.17 -10.74 -10.25
CA PHE A 189 0.71 -10.15 -11.50
C PHE A 189 0.84 -8.61 -11.50
N CYS A 190 0.42 -7.96 -10.42
CA CYS A 190 0.56 -6.50 -10.25
C CYS A 190 2.01 -6.05 -10.36
N LEU A 191 2.93 -6.72 -9.67
CA LEU A 191 4.36 -6.40 -9.72
C LEU A 191 4.96 -6.61 -11.12
N ILE A 192 4.60 -7.71 -11.80
CA ILE A 192 5.07 -7.99 -13.16
C ILE A 192 4.56 -6.93 -14.15
N ILE A 193 3.28 -6.56 -14.07
CA ILE A 193 2.68 -5.55 -14.96
C ILE A 193 3.34 -4.19 -14.73
N SER A 194 3.53 -3.79 -13.48
CA SER A 194 4.19 -2.52 -13.17
C SER A 194 5.63 -2.50 -13.65
N LEU A 195 6.40 -3.57 -13.40
CA LEU A 195 7.78 -3.69 -13.87
C LEU A 195 7.85 -3.60 -15.40
N ALA A 196 7.03 -4.37 -16.12
CA ALA A 196 6.96 -4.32 -17.57
C ALA A 196 6.60 -2.93 -18.09
N SER A 197 5.69 -2.22 -17.41
CA SER A 197 5.29 -0.86 -17.76
C SER A 197 6.43 0.12 -17.63
N TYR A 198 7.15 0.11 -16.51
CA TYR A 198 8.31 0.99 -16.31
C TYR A 198 9.47 0.65 -17.23
N THR A 199 9.78 -0.63 -17.44
CA THR A 199 10.82 -1.03 -18.39
C THR A 199 10.49 -0.49 -19.78
N LYS A 200 9.25 -0.63 -20.25
CA LYS A 200 8.82 -0.06 -21.53
C LYS A 200 8.94 1.46 -21.56
N ILE A 201 8.52 2.16 -20.51
CA ILE A 201 8.67 3.61 -20.39
C ILE A 201 10.15 4.02 -20.53
N PHE A 202 11.06 3.39 -19.79
CA PHE A 202 12.49 3.72 -19.86
C PHE A 202 13.11 3.40 -21.21
N CYS A 203 12.76 2.26 -21.82
CA CYS A 203 13.22 1.91 -23.16
C CYS A 203 12.76 2.93 -24.20
N THR A 204 11.48 3.31 -24.19
CA THR A 204 10.94 4.33 -25.10
C THR A 204 11.61 5.70 -24.87
N LEU A 205 11.81 6.11 -23.62
CA LEU A 205 12.48 7.36 -23.31
C LEU A 205 13.93 7.37 -23.84
N ARG A 206 14.68 6.28 -23.67
CA ARG A 206 16.03 6.14 -24.22
C ARG A 206 16.05 6.16 -25.74
N TYR A 207 15.09 5.48 -26.38
CA TYR A 207 14.95 5.48 -27.83
C TYR A 207 14.72 6.90 -28.39
N HIS A 208 13.80 7.67 -27.80
CA HIS A 208 13.57 9.06 -28.20
C HIS A 208 14.79 9.96 -27.93
N GLN A 209 15.54 9.74 -26.85
CA GLN A 209 16.76 10.50 -26.59
C GLN A 209 17.85 10.25 -27.64
N ALA A 210 17.99 9.02 -28.13
CA ALA A 210 18.92 8.69 -29.21
C ALA A 210 18.52 9.32 -30.56
N GLN A 211 17.22 9.55 -30.77
CA GLN A 211 16.68 10.08 -32.03
C GLN A 211 16.61 11.62 -32.07
N VAL A 212 16.64 12.30 -30.92
CA VAL A 212 16.52 13.77 -30.81
C VAL A 212 17.84 14.52 -31.07
N GLY A 213 18.94 13.81 -31.34
CA GLY A 213 20.23 14.40 -31.73
C GLY A 213 20.23 15.23 -33.04
N ASP A 214 19.17 15.16 -33.85
CA ASP A 214 19.18 15.67 -35.25
C ASP A 214 18.12 16.74 -35.61
N GLN A 215 17.25 17.21 -34.68
CA GLN A 215 16.19 18.18 -35.04
C GLN A 215 16.08 19.37 -34.07
N GLN A 216 16.72 20.48 -34.47
CA GLN A 216 16.73 21.77 -33.78
C GLN A 216 15.44 22.58 -34.09
N GLN A 217 14.89 23.27 -33.08
CA GLN A 217 13.94 24.40 -33.17
C GLN A 217 12.43 24.15 -32.86
N SER A 218 11.85 22.96 -33.12
CA SER A 218 10.58 22.52 -32.46
C SER A 218 10.83 21.94 -31.04
N SER A 219 12.09 21.94 -30.62
CA SER A 219 12.66 21.05 -29.62
C SER A 219 12.49 21.50 -28.17
N GLN A 220 12.40 22.80 -27.87
CA GLN A 220 12.46 23.28 -26.48
C GLN A 220 11.20 22.98 -25.66
N THR A 221 10.00 23.23 -26.21
CA THR A 221 8.72 22.89 -25.56
C THR A 221 8.51 21.38 -25.46
N LYS A 222 8.93 20.61 -26.49
CA LYS A 222 8.88 19.14 -26.48
C LYS A 222 9.87 18.56 -25.45
N ALA A 223 11.09 19.11 -25.37
CA ALA A 223 12.09 18.71 -24.38
C ALA A 223 11.65 19.04 -22.94
N GLN A 224 11.07 20.22 -22.70
CA GLN A 224 10.51 20.57 -21.40
C GLN A 224 9.32 19.67 -21.00
N ASN A 225 8.42 19.36 -21.94
CA ASN A 225 7.31 18.43 -21.69
C ASN A 225 7.80 17.02 -21.40
N MET A 226 8.82 16.55 -22.12
CA MET A 226 9.44 15.24 -21.89
C MET A 226 10.19 15.19 -20.55
N ALA A 227 10.87 16.27 -20.15
CA ALA A 227 11.53 16.38 -18.85
C ALA A 227 10.52 16.32 -17.70
N ARG A 228 9.40 17.05 -17.80
CA ARG A 228 8.30 16.99 -16.82
C ARG A 228 7.67 15.60 -16.75
N PHE A 229 7.45 14.97 -17.90
CA PHE A 229 6.94 13.60 -17.94
C PHE A 229 7.90 12.61 -17.28
N ARG A 230 9.21 12.73 -17.55
CA ARG A 230 10.25 11.91 -16.93
C ARG A 230 10.25 12.08 -15.41
N GLU A 231 10.16 13.30 -14.91
CA GLU A 231 10.05 13.57 -13.48
C GLU A 231 8.81 12.87 -12.89
N ALA A 232 7.63 13.01 -13.50
CA ALA A 232 6.42 12.33 -13.07
C ALA A 232 6.54 10.79 -13.04
N VAL A 233 7.25 10.19 -14.01
CA VAL A 233 7.55 8.74 -14.04
C VAL A 233 8.48 8.34 -12.91
N TYR A 234 9.59 9.06 -12.69
CA TYR A 234 10.51 8.77 -11.58
C TYR A 234 9.81 8.88 -10.24
N ASN A 235 8.94 9.88 -10.09
CA ASN A 235 8.18 10.09 -8.86
C ASN A 235 7.19 8.95 -8.60
N ALA A 236 6.47 8.50 -9.63
CA ALA A 236 5.59 7.33 -9.54
C ALA A 236 6.37 6.03 -9.21
N LEU A 237 7.57 5.88 -9.79
CA LEU A 237 8.44 4.73 -9.53
C LEU A 237 8.97 4.72 -8.09
N TRP A 238 9.30 5.88 -7.51
CA TRP A 238 9.71 5.96 -6.10
C TRP A 238 8.58 5.59 -5.15
N VAL A 239 7.35 6.00 -5.43
CA VAL A 239 6.16 5.58 -4.66
C VAL A 239 5.97 4.07 -4.78
N GLU A 240 6.14 3.51 -5.98
CA GLU A 240 6.06 2.06 -6.18
C GLU A 240 7.19 1.30 -5.46
N LEU A 241 8.42 1.83 -5.49
CA LEU A 241 9.56 1.21 -4.80
C LEU A 241 9.38 1.24 -3.28
N ALA A 242 8.91 2.35 -2.71
CA ALA A 242 8.59 2.45 -1.29
C ALA A 242 7.56 1.39 -0.88
N LEU A 243 6.54 1.19 -1.71
CA LEU A 243 5.54 0.13 -1.54
C LEU A 243 6.21 -1.25 -1.62
N VAL A 244 6.98 -1.57 -2.66
CA VAL A 244 7.65 -2.88 -2.75
C VAL A 244 8.50 -3.17 -1.50
N VAL A 245 9.28 -2.19 -1.04
CA VAL A 245 10.12 -2.33 0.17
C VAL A 245 9.28 -2.57 1.42
N CYS A 246 8.14 -1.90 1.57
CA CYS A 246 7.30 -2.06 2.75
C CYS A 246 6.47 -3.36 2.77
N TYR A 247 6.15 -3.91 1.58
CA TYR A 247 5.25 -5.06 1.46
C TYR A 247 5.95 -6.40 1.22
N VAL A 248 7.15 -6.41 0.63
CA VAL A 248 7.93 -7.65 0.44
C VAL A 248 8.18 -8.38 1.77
N PRO A 249 8.54 -7.70 2.89
CA PRO A 249 8.80 -8.39 4.15
C PRO A 249 7.60 -9.17 4.69
N ILE A 250 6.40 -8.58 4.69
CA ILE A 250 5.19 -9.27 5.17
C ILE A 250 4.79 -10.42 4.22
N TYR A 251 5.02 -10.25 2.92
CA TYR A 251 4.78 -11.30 1.91
C TYR A 251 5.69 -12.51 2.13
N VAL A 252 7.00 -12.28 2.29
CA VAL A 252 7.99 -13.33 2.56
C VAL A 252 7.68 -14.02 3.88
N LEU A 253 7.36 -13.26 4.92
CA LEU A 253 7.01 -13.81 6.23
C LEU A 253 5.77 -14.70 6.17
N GLY A 254 4.74 -14.31 5.42
CA GLY A 254 3.55 -15.13 5.19
C GLY A 254 3.87 -16.48 4.53
N ILE A 255 4.84 -16.52 3.60
CA ILE A 255 5.32 -17.77 2.99
C ILE A 255 6.03 -18.63 4.07
N VAL A 256 6.96 -18.04 4.81
CA VAL A 256 7.72 -18.72 5.87
C VAL A 256 6.77 -19.35 6.89
N ILE A 257 5.80 -18.59 7.42
CA ILE A 257 4.82 -19.08 8.40
C ILE A 257 4.06 -20.30 7.86
N THR A 258 3.67 -20.30 6.57
CA THR A 258 2.96 -21.44 5.98
C THR A 258 3.82 -22.71 5.84
N HIS A 259 5.15 -22.58 5.72
CA HIS A 259 6.05 -23.71 5.56
C HIS A 259 6.61 -24.24 6.88
N THR A 260 7.02 -23.35 7.81
CA THR A 260 7.79 -23.76 8.99
C THR A 260 6.91 -24.39 10.07
N LYS A 261 5.62 -24.01 10.18
CA LYS A 261 4.66 -24.47 11.21
C LYS A 261 5.17 -24.44 12.66
N LYS A 262 6.29 -23.76 12.91
CA LYS A 262 6.92 -23.55 14.21
C LYS A 262 6.73 -22.09 14.58
N TYR A 263 6.35 -21.86 15.82
CA TYR A 263 6.05 -20.52 16.31
C TYR A 263 7.03 -20.19 17.43
N SER A 264 7.68 -19.04 17.32
CA SER A 264 8.67 -18.55 18.28
C SER A 264 8.41 -17.07 18.55
N LEU A 265 8.92 -16.56 19.67
CA LEU A 265 8.85 -15.14 19.99
C LEU A 265 9.47 -14.28 18.87
N LEU A 266 10.58 -14.72 18.28
CA LEU A 266 11.21 -14.03 17.15
C LEU A 266 10.25 -13.90 15.96
N LEU A 267 9.46 -14.94 15.66
CA LEU A 267 8.51 -14.93 14.55
C LEU A 267 7.37 -13.93 14.80
N VAL A 268 6.89 -13.84 16.04
CA VAL A 268 5.87 -12.85 16.44
C VAL A 268 6.42 -11.43 16.38
N VAL A 269 7.61 -11.19 16.91
CA VAL A 269 8.25 -9.86 16.81
C VAL A 269 8.48 -9.49 15.34
N THR A 270 8.94 -10.43 14.52
CA THR A 270 9.10 -10.21 13.08
C THR A 270 7.77 -9.87 12.41
N TRP A 271 6.68 -10.56 12.79
CA TRP A 271 5.33 -10.24 12.32
C TRP A 271 4.95 -8.80 12.62
N GLU A 272 5.03 -8.37 13.89
CA GLU A 272 4.70 -7.01 14.30
C GLU A 272 5.58 -5.95 13.62
N VAL A 273 6.87 -6.23 13.43
CA VAL A 273 7.78 -5.34 12.66
C VAL A 273 7.31 -5.23 11.20
N THR A 274 6.97 -6.34 10.55
CA THR A 274 6.50 -6.30 9.16
C THR A 274 5.15 -5.60 9.00
N VAL A 275 4.25 -5.74 9.98
CA VAL A 275 2.96 -5.02 10.03
C VAL A 275 3.20 -3.52 10.25
N THR A 276 4.12 -3.15 11.13
CA THR A 276 4.49 -1.74 11.34
C THR A 276 5.08 -1.12 10.07
N LEU A 277 5.96 -1.84 9.38
CA LEU A 277 6.55 -1.40 8.12
C LEU A 277 5.48 -1.26 7.02
N LEU A 278 4.51 -2.16 6.99
CA LEU A 278 3.35 -2.08 6.11
C LEU A 278 2.56 -0.78 6.36
N TYR A 279 2.25 -0.44 7.60
CA TYR A 279 1.53 0.80 7.94
C TYR A 279 2.36 2.06 7.69
N PHE A 280 3.68 1.98 7.86
CA PHE A 280 4.59 3.07 7.54
C PHE A 280 4.46 3.50 6.06
N ASN A 281 4.17 2.58 5.12
CA ASN A 281 3.92 2.93 3.73
C ASN A 281 2.81 3.97 3.56
N SER A 282 1.69 3.81 4.28
CA SER A 282 0.56 4.75 4.20
C SER A 282 0.93 6.14 4.74
N THR A 283 1.90 6.23 5.64
CA THR A 283 2.46 7.52 6.11
C THR A 283 3.43 8.14 5.12
N LEU A 284 4.21 7.33 4.40
CA LEU A 284 5.20 7.79 3.42
C LEU A 284 4.54 8.44 2.20
N ASN A 285 3.39 7.94 1.78
CA ASN A 285 2.74 8.35 0.53
C ASN A 285 2.51 9.87 0.43
N PRO A 286 1.93 10.57 1.44
CA PRO A 286 1.85 12.04 1.45
C PRO A 286 3.19 12.76 1.29
N PHE A 287 4.24 12.31 1.98
CA PHE A 287 5.58 12.90 1.87
C PHE A 287 6.18 12.68 0.49
N LEU A 288 6.00 11.49 -0.08
CA LEU A 288 6.46 11.17 -1.43
C LEU A 288 5.72 12.03 -2.47
N TYR A 289 4.38 12.16 -2.37
CA TYR A 289 3.63 13.04 -3.26
C TYR A 289 4.05 14.50 -3.13
N CYS A 290 4.20 15.02 -1.91
CA CYS A 290 4.57 16.41 -1.67
C CYS A 290 6.02 16.72 -2.02
N TRP A 291 6.94 15.78 -1.86
CA TRP A 291 8.33 15.99 -2.25
C TRP A 291 8.46 15.95 -3.77
N LYS A 292 7.86 14.94 -4.39
CA LYS A 292 8.20 14.54 -5.75
C LYS A 292 7.20 15.05 -6.78
N ILE A 293 5.89 14.98 -6.55
CA ILE A 293 4.89 15.47 -7.53
C ILE A 293 4.72 16.98 -7.36
N SER A 294 5.33 17.75 -8.25
CA SER A 294 5.37 19.21 -8.18
C SER A 294 3.98 19.85 -8.15
N GLU A 295 3.03 19.28 -8.88
CA GLU A 295 1.64 19.70 -8.99
C GLU A 295 0.89 19.46 -7.67
N VAL A 296 1.07 18.29 -7.06
CA VAL A 296 0.47 17.97 -5.75
C VAL A 296 1.11 18.83 -4.66
N ARG A 297 2.43 19.03 -4.71
CA ARG A 297 3.14 19.93 -3.80
C ARG A 297 2.60 21.35 -3.86
N GLN A 298 2.37 21.88 -5.07
CA GLN A 298 1.81 23.22 -5.27
C GLN A 298 0.37 23.29 -4.74
N ALA A 299 -0.46 22.30 -5.05
CA ALA A 299 -1.82 22.20 -4.53
C ALA A 299 -1.87 22.13 -2.99
N VAL A 300 -0.96 21.38 -2.37
CA VAL A 300 -0.82 21.28 -0.90
C VAL A 300 -0.37 22.61 -0.30
N LYS A 301 0.68 23.25 -0.86
CA LYS A 301 1.14 24.57 -0.39
C LYS A 301 0.04 25.63 -0.47
N HIS A 302 -0.72 25.63 -1.55
CA HIS A 302 -1.86 26.54 -1.72
C HIS A 302 -2.96 26.27 -0.68
N THR A 303 -3.27 24.98 -0.44
CA THR A 303 -4.25 24.58 0.58
C THR A 303 -3.83 25.01 1.97
N ILE A 304 -2.58 24.75 2.38
CA ILE A 304 -2.06 25.15 3.70
C ILE A 304 -2.15 26.67 3.88
N ARG A 305 -1.76 27.45 2.86
CA ARG A 305 -1.83 28.92 2.92
C ARG A 305 -3.26 29.44 3.05
N GLN A 306 -4.26 28.76 2.52
CA GLN A 306 -5.67 29.17 2.63
C GLN A 306 -6.33 28.74 3.95
N THR A 307 -5.80 27.71 4.61
CA THR A 307 -6.37 27.19 5.86
C THR A 307 -5.72 27.83 7.09
N PHE A 308 -4.46 28.26 6.98
CA PHE A 308 -3.66 28.82 8.07
C PHE A 308 -3.31 30.32 7.91
N CYS A 309 -3.87 31.02 6.92
CA CYS A 309 -3.88 32.48 6.83
C CYS A 309 -5.32 32.95 6.68
#